data_AF-A0A951CYF1-F1
#
_entry.id   AF-A0A951CYF1-F1
#
_cell.length_a   1.000
_cell.length_b   1.000
_cell.length_c   1.000
_cell.angle_alpha   90.00
_cell.angle_beta   90.00
_cell.angle_gamma   90.00
#
_symmetry.space_group_name_H-M   'P 1'
#
loop_
_entity.id
_entity.type
_entity.pdbx_description
1 polymer ?
#
loop_
_entity_poly.entity_id
_entity_poly.type
_entity_poly.pdbx_seq_one_letter_code
_entity_poly.pdbx_strand_id
1 'polypeptide(L)' 'SGLSREEAYRIVQAHAMRAWEEEGDFRAAVTQDPMIRRHLDETQLEQTFSLQRQLENVDAIFERVFHQ' A
#
# COMPACT_ATOMS: atom_id res chain seq x y z
N SER A 1 -7.30 -2.97 17.75
CA SER A 1 -7.74 -4.08 16.89
C SER A 1 -7.68 -3.61 15.44
N GLY A 2 -7.26 -4.49 14.53
CA GLY A 2 -7.20 -4.20 13.09
C GLY A 2 -8.33 -4.88 12.32
N LEU A 3 -8.39 -4.62 11.02
CA LEU A 3 -9.27 -5.34 10.10
C LEU A 3 -8.82 -6.80 9.95
N SER A 4 -9.76 -7.69 9.66
CA SER A 4 -9.39 -9.01 9.14
C SER A 4 -8.70 -8.87 7.78
N ARG A 5 -7.91 -9.88 7.40
CA ARG A 5 -7.28 -9.92 6.07
C ARG A 5 -8.34 -9.80 4.96
N GLU A 6 -9.45 -10.52 5.08
CA GLU A 6 -10.52 -10.49 4.07
C GLU A 6 -11.13 -9.10 3.92
N GLU A 7 -11.43 -8.42 5.03
CA GLU A 7 -11.97 -7.06 5.00
C GLU A 7 -11.00 -6.06 4.38
N ALA A 8 -9.72 -6.13 4.77
CA ALA A 8 -8.68 -5.27 4.19
C ALA A 8 -8.54 -5.51 2.67
N TYR A 9 -8.51 -6.77 2.24
CA TYR A 9 -8.45 -7.12 0.82
C TYR A 9 -9.64 -6.59 0.04
N ARG A 10 -10.86 -6.74 0.56
CA ARG A 10 -12.09 -6.29 -0.11
C ARG A 10 -12.07 -4.79 -0.38
N ILE A 11 -11.67 -4.00 0.62
CA ILE A 11 -11.60 -2.53 0.52
C ILE A 11 -10.53 -2.12 -0.52
N VAL A 12 -9.33 -2.65 -0.39
CA VAL A 12 -8.21 -2.32 -1.29
C VAL A 12 -8.51 -2.73 -2.73
N GLN A 13 -9.09 -3.92 -2.93
CA GLN A 13 -9.44 -4.42 -4.25
C GLN A 13 -10.51 -3.56 -4.93
N ALA A 14 -11.52 -3.09 -4.21
CA ALA A 14 -12.55 -2.21 -4.76
C ALA A 14 -11.93 -0.90 -5.31
N HIS A 15 -11.03 -0.27 -4.55
CA HIS A 15 -10.33 0.94 -5.01
C HIS A 15 -9.39 0.67 -6.18
N ALA A 16 -8.68 -0.45 -6.17
CA ALA A 16 -7.77 -0.83 -7.24
C ALA A 16 -8.52 -1.08 -8.57
N MET A 17 -9.63 -1.82 -8.52
CA MET A 17 -10.47 -2.08 -9.70
C MET A 17 -11.04 -0.78 -10.27
N ARG A 18 -11.53 0.11 -9.41
CA ARG A 18 -12.06 1.40 -9.85
C ARG A 18 -11.00 2.28 -10.50
N ALA A 19 -9.81 2.38 -9.91
CA ALA A 19 -8.69 3.12 -10.48
C ALA A 19 -8.27 2.57 -11.85
N TRP A 20 -8.33 1.24 -12.02
CA TRP A 20 -8.04 0.57 -13.28
C TRP A 20 -9.09 0.81 -14.37
N GLU A 21 -10.38 0.78 -14.02
CA GLU A 21 -11.49 0.91 -14.97
C GLU A 21 -11.80 2.37 -15.35
N GLU A 22 -11.65 3.31 -14.41
CA GLU A 22 -12.05 4.72 -14.56
C GLU A 22 -10.86 5.68 -14.80
N GLU A 23 -9.65 5.18 -15.06
CA GLU A 23 -8.40 5.97 -15.11
C GLU A 23 -8.22 6.88 -13.87
N GLY A 24 -8.42 6.29 -12.68
CA GLY A 24 -8.38 6.99 -11.40
C GLY A 24 -7.03 6.91 -10.67
N ASP A 25 -6.77 7.87 -9.78
CA ASP A 25 -5.64 7.80 -8.85
C ASP A 25 -5.98 6.92 -7.64
N PHE A 26 -5.41 5.71 -7.62
CA PHE A 26 -5.58 4.75 -6.53
C PHE A 26 -5.11 5.29 -5.17
N ARG A 27 -4.01 6.04 -5.13
CA ARG A 27 -3.49 6.61 -3.88
C ARG A 27 -4.46 7.66 -3.36
N ALA A 28 -4.99 8.52 -4.22
CA ALA A 28 -6.00 9.49 -3.84
C ALA A 28 -7.28 8.81 -3.31
N ALA A 29 -7.76 7.76 -3.98
CA ALA A 29 -8.95 7.01 -3.55
C ALA A 29 -8.77 6.36 -2.17
N VAL A 30 -7.66 5.65 -1.97
CA VAL A 30 -7.32 4.99 -0.69
C VAL A 30 -7.14 5.99 0.45
N THR A 31 -6.48 7.13 0.18
CA THR A 31 -6.22 8.15 1.22
C THR A 31 -7.46 8.95 1.60
N GLN A 32 -8.55 8.86 0.84
CA GLN A 32 -9.83 9.51 1.14
C GLN A 32 -10.86 8.55 1.75
N ASP A 33 -10.57 7.24 1.78
CA ASP A 33 -11.50 6.23 2.30
C ASP A 33 -11.62 6.31 3.84
N PRO A 34 -12.83 6.53 4.40
CA PRO A 34 -13.04 6.64 5.84
C PRO A 34 -12.74 5.36 6.63
N MET A 35 -12.96 4.18 6.03
CA MET A 35 -12.64 2.90 6.67
C MET A 35 -11.13 2.72 6.79
N ILE A 36 -10.37 3.13 5.77
CA ILE A 36 -8.91 3.10 5.82
C ILE A 36 -8.38 4.14 6.82
N ARG A 37 -8.88 5.38 6.77
CA ARG A 37 -8.50 6.48 7.69
C ARG A 37 -8.82 6.20 9.15
N ARG A 38 -9.78 5.31 9.44
CA ARG A 38 -10.07 4.85 10.80
C ARG A 38 -8.92 4.04 11.40
N HIS A 39 -8.09 3.42 10.56
CA HIS A 39 -7.03 2.51 10.98
C HIS A 39 -5.62 3.03 10.70
N LEU A 40 -5.46 3.89 9.68
CA LEU A 40 -4.17 4.44 9.29
C LEU A 40 -4.25 5.96 9.22
N ASP A 41 -3.30 6.62 9.87
CA ASP A 41 -3.10 8.05 9.71
C ASP A 41 -2.40 8.38 8.38
N GLU A 42 -2.24 9.68 8.12
CA GLU A 42 -1.66 10.18 6.88
C GLU A 42 -0.21 9.72 6.71
N THR A 43 0.61 9.79 7.76
CA THR A 43 2.00 9.35 7.75
C THR A 43 2.12 7.85 7.44
N GLN A 44 1.26 7.03 8.05
CA GLN A 44 1.22 5.58 7.83
C GLN A 44 0.79 5.25 6.39
N LEU A 45 -0.16 6.01 5.84
CA LEU A 45 -0.56 5.86 4.45
C LEU A 45 0.57 6.29 3.50
N GLU A 46 1.23 7.41 3.73
CA GLU A 46 2.38 7.84 2.94
C GLU A 46 3.50 6.81 2.92
N GLN A 47 3.85 6.25 4.09
CA GLN A 47 4.83 5.19 4.20
C GLN A 47 4.45 3.93 3.40
N THR A 48 3.16 3.63 3.25
CA THR A 48 2.69 2.46 2.49
C THR A 48 2.91 2.63 0.98
N PHE A 49 2.93 3.86 0.49
CA PHE A 49 3.23 4.20 -0.92
C PHE A 49 4.71 4.54 -1.17
N SER A 50 5.59 4.42 -0.16
CA SER A 50 7.01 4.74 -0.31
C SER A 50 7.74 3.69 -1.16
N LEU A 51 8.30 4.13 -2.29
CA LEU A 51 9.16 3.30 -3.13
C LEU A 51 10.44 2.87 -2.40
N GLN A 52 11.03 3.77 -1.61
CA GLN A 52 12.24 3.46 -0.84
C GLN A 52 11.99 2.29 0.12
N ARG A 53 10.84 2.28 0.81
CA ARG A 53 10.46 1.17 1.68
C ARG A 53 10.28 -0.13 0.88
N GLN A 54 9.66 -0.07 -0.29
CA GLN A 54 9.48 -1.27 -1.13
C GLN A 54 10.81 -1.85 -1.64
N LEU A 55 11.85 -1.02 -1.74
CA LEU A 55 13.18 -1.40 -2.21
C LEU A 55 14.20 -1.62 -1.08
N GLU A 56 13.81 -1.52 0.19
CA GLU A 56 14.74 -1.52 1.34
C GLU A 56 15.61 -2.79 1.43
N ASN A 57 15.12 -3.90 0.87
CA ASN A 57 15.81 -5.19 0.91
C ASN A 57 16.61 -5.50 -0.36
N VAL A 58 16.66 -4.59 -1.34
CA VAL A 58 17.41 -4.80 -2.58
C VAL A 58 18.88 -5.04 -2.28
N ASP A 59 19.51 -4.17 -1.50
CA ASP A 59 20.93 -4.28 -1.17
C ASP A 59 21.25 -5.59 -0.44
N ALA A 60 20.43 -5.97 0.55
CA ALA A 60 20.57 -7.23 1.27
C ALA A 60 20.47 -8.47 0.35
N ILE A 61 19.63 -8.41 -0.69
CA ILE A 61 19.53 -9.47 -1.69
C ILE A 61 20.79 -9.52 -2.56
N PHE A 62 21.31 -8.35 -2.97
CA PHE A 62 22.53 -8.26 -3.77
C PHE A 62 23.76 -8.78 -3.00
N GLU A 63 23.92 -8.39 -1.73
CA GLU A 63 24.97 -8.91 -0.85
C GLU A 63 24.89 -10.45 -0.75
N ARG A 64 23.68 -10.99 -0.57
CA ARG A 64 23.48 -12.44 -0.45
C ARG A 64 23.81 -13.23 -1.73
N VAL A 65 23.50 -12.68 -2.91
CA VAL A 65 23.63 -13.39 -4.19
C VAL A 65 25.00 -13.17 -4.83
N PHE A 66 25.56 -11.97 -4.71
CA PHE A 66 26.78 -11.56 -5.41
C PHE A 66 27.98 -11.37 -4.48
N HIS A 67 27.82 -11.45 -3.16
CA HIS A 67 28.86 -11.18 -2.17
C HIS A 67 29.53 -9.80 -2.36
N GLN A 68 28.74 -8.81 -2.77
CA GLN A 68 29.12 -7.40 -2.89
C GLN A 68 28.82 -6.65 -1.61
#